data_AF-A0A3M1FR45-F1
#
_entry.id   AF-A0A3M1FR45-F1
#
_cell.length_a   1.000
_cell.length_b   1.000
_cell.length_c   1.000
_cell.angle_alpha   90.00
_cell.angle_beta   90.00
_cell.angle_gamma   90.00
#
_symmetry.space_group_name_H-M   'P 1'
#
loop_
_entity.id
_entity.type
_entity.pdbx_description
1 polymer ?
#
loop_
_entity_poly.entity_id
_entity_poly.type
_entity_poly.pdbx_seq_one_letter_code
_entity_poly.pdbx_strand_id
1 'polypeptide(L)'
;MSPLLNRRDLFIYMVGIGGAGMSSLAELLLSYGFKIIGSDLNYNFACKKLEKLGVKVFPYHSSENISSDINLLIYSSAVNFSNPEIEKACKLGIPCISRAEALADIARLKHTIAVAGSHGKTTVTALIGHILEEAGLSPSLFLGGILKGKNCGAVLGKGSYIVVETDESDKSFLMFKPVVTVITNVDKE
;
A
#
# COMPACT_ATOMS: atom_id res chain seq x y z
N MET A 1 -15.34 -0.10 9.53
CA MET A 1 -15.35 0.89 8.43
C MET A 1 -13.95 1.51 8.40
N SER A 2 -13.28 1.56 7.24
CA SER A 2 -11.85 1.89 7.18
C SER A 2 -11.55 3.31 7.72
N PRO A 3 -10.55 3.47 8.60
CA PRO A 3 -10.11 4.79 9.05
C PRO A 3 -9.73 5.72 7.89
N LEU A 4 -9.05 5.20 6.86
CA LEU A 4 -8.50 5.97 5.73
C LEU A 4 -9.58 6.65 4.87
N LEU A 5 -10.80 6.12 4.87
CA LEU A 5 -11.88 6.62 4.02
C LEU A 5 -12.62 7.83 4.63
N ASN A 6 -12.51 8.04 5.94
CA ASN A 6 -13.38 8.97 6.68
C ASN A 6 -12.64 10.18 7.26
N ARG A 7 -11.30 10.20 7.25
CA ARG A 7 -10.50 11.29 7.83
C ARG A 7 -9.29 11.59 6.95
N ARG A 8 -9.14 12.84 6.55
CA ARG A 8 -7.98 13.31 5.76
C ARG A 8 -6.75 13.62 6.63
N ASP A 9 -6.96 13.79 7.93
CA ASP A 9 -5.92 14.24 8.88
C ASP A 9 -5.41 13.09 9.76
N LEU A 10 -5.30 11.88 9.22
CA LEU A 10 -4.79 10.75 9.98
C LEU A 10 -3.28 10.81 10.13
N PHE A 11 -2.83 10.54 11.34
CA PHE A 11 -1.45 10.22 11.62
C PHE A 11 -1.22 8.70 11.56
N ILE A 12 -0.47 8.26 10.56
CA ILE A 12 -0.26 6.86 10.22
C ILE A 12 1.15 6.42 10.65
N TYR A 13 1.23 5.27 11.30
CA TYR A 13 2.47 4.58 11.59
C TYR A 13 2.63 3.36 10.69
N MET A 14 3.78 3.18 10.05
CA MET A 14 4.05 2.05 9.15
C MET A 14 5.18 1.16 9.66
N VAL A 15 4.90 -0.12 9.92
CA VAL A 15 5.89 -1.11 10.36
C VAL A 15 6.46 -1.87 9.17
N GLY A 16 7.78 -1.83 8.99
CA GLY A 16 8.46 -2.34 7.80
C GLY A 16 8.36 -1.39 6.61
N ILE A 17 8.48 -0.08 6.86
CA ILE A 17 8.23 0.98 5.88
C ILE A 17 9.21 0.98 4.69
N GLY A 18 10.40 0.37 4.86
CA GLY A 18 11.44 0.26 3.84
C GLY A 18 11.23 -0.88 2.84
N GLY A 19 10.25 -1.75 3.06
CA GLY A 19 9.91 -2.81 2.10
C GLY A 19 9.34 -2.24 0.80
N ALA A 20 9.63 -2.86 -0.35
CA ALA A 20 9.27 -2.34 -1.68
C ALA A 20 7.79 -1.93 -1.82
N GLY A 21 6.86 -2.78 -1.39
CA GLY A 21 5.43 -2.44 -1.43
C GLY A 21 4.98 -1.46 -0.35
N MET A 22 5.70 -1.39 0.78
CA MET A 22 5.36 -0.48 1.89
C MET A 22 5.81 0.95 1.59
N SER A 23 7.00 1.13 1.03
CA SER A 23 7.51 2.46 0.68
C SER A 23 6.71 3.10 -0.44
N SER A 24 6.29 2.34 -1.45
CA SER A 24 5.36 2.82 -2.48
C SER A 24 4.00 3.22 -1.91
N LEU A 25 3.46 2.44 -0.97
CA LEU A 25 2.23 2.80 -0.27
C LEU A 25 2.41 4.08 0.58
N ALA A 26 3.55 4.21 1.26
CA ALA A 26 3.88 5.41 2.04
C ALA A 26 3.94 6.66 1.15
N GLU A 27 4.64 6.59 0.02
CA GLU A 27 4.69 7.68 -0.97
C GLU A 27 3.30 8.02 -1.51
N LEU A 28 2.47 7.01 -1.80
CA LEU A 28 1.09 7.22 -2.23
C LEU A 28 0.28 7.96 -1.15
N LEU A 29 0.32 7.47 0.10
CA LEU A 29 -0.35 8.09 1.24
C LEU A 29 0.11 9.54 1.47
N LEU A 30 1.42 9.83 1.35
CA LEU A 30 1.94 11.20 1.43
C LEU A 30 1.35 12.09 0.34
N SER A 31 1.17 11.56 -0.88
CA SER A 31 0.59 12.34 -1.98
C SER A 31 -0.89 12.69 -1.75
N TYR A 32 -1.59 11.98 -0.85
CA TYR A 32 -2.93 12.35 -0.35
C TYR A 32 -2.90 13.30 0.86
N GLY A 33 -1.72 13.69 1.34
CA GLY A 33 -1.56 14.60 2.47
C GLY A 33 -1.60 13.94 3.85
N PHE A 34 -1.58 12.61 3.92
CA PHE A 34 -1.51 11.92 5.22
C PHE A 34 -0.17 12.18 5.90
N LYS A 35 -0.18 12.30 7.23
CA LYS A 35 1.05 12.35 8.03
C LYS A 35 1.53 10.92 8.27
N ILE A 36 2.79 10.64 7.95
CA ILE A 36 3.35 9.29 8.05
C ILE A 36 4.65 9.31 8.83
N ILE A 37 4.82 8.32 9.71
CA ILE A 37 6.09 7.88 10.26
C ILE A 37 6.16 6.35 10.19
N GLY A 38 7.32 5.76 10.42
CA GLY A 38 7.39 4.30 10.46
C GLY A 38 8.72 3.76 10.91
N SER A 39 8.81 2.44 11.01
CA SER A 39 10.02 1.71 11.41
C SER A 39 10.44 0.72 10.33
N ASP A 40 11.73 0.41 10.30
CA ASP A 40 12.27 -0.72 9.56
C ASP A 40 13.58 -1.21 10.19
N LEU A 41 13.78 -2.53 10.31
CA LEU A 41 15.05 -3.10 10.77
C LEU A 41 16.17 -2.96 9.72
N ASN A 42 15.80 -2.96 8.45
CA ASN A 42 16.73 -2.88 7.33
C ASN A 42 16.68 -1.49 6.71
N TYR A 43 17.32 -0.53 7.38
CA TYR A 43 17.43 0.82 6.88
C TYR A 43 18.14 0.86 5.50
N ASN A 44 17.39 1.24 4.47
CA ASN A 44 17.81 1.08 3.07
C ASN A 44 17.56 2.34 2.23
N PHE A 45 17.73 2.24 0.91
CA PHE A 45 17.51 3.37 -0.01
C PHE A 45 16.07 3.91 0.03
N ALA A 46 15.06 3.05 0.18
CA ALA A 46 13.67 3.48 0.29
C ALA A 46 13.42 4.28 1.57
N CYS A 47 13.99 3.86 2.71
CA CYS A 47 13.94 4.64 3.95
C CYS A 47 14.51 6.04 3.76
N LYS A 48 15.71 6.15 3.16
CA LYS A 48 16.36 7.44 2.84
C LYS A 48 15.50 8.31 1.93
N LYS A 49 14.84 7.71 0.94
CA LYS A 49 13.95 8.42 0.01
C LYS A 49 12.75 9.00 0.76
N LEU A 50 12.13 8.22 1.66
CA LEU A 50 11.00 8.67 2.48
C LEU A 50 11.39 9.78 3.45
N GLU A 51 12.58 9.72 4.06
CA GLU A 51 13.10 10.79 4.92
C GLU A 51 13.28 12.11 4.17
N LYS A 52 13.74 12.07 2.91
CA LYS A 52 13.78 13.26 2.05
C LYS A 52 12.41 13.85 1.75
N LEU A 53 11.35 13.05 1.85
CA LEU A 53 9.96 13.48 1.73
C LEU A 53 9.36 13.93 3.08
N GLY A 54 10.15 13.98 4.15
CA GLY A 54 9.73 14.44 5.47
C GLY A 54 9.18 13.34 6.40
N VAL A 55 9.28 12.06 6.01
CA VAL A 55 8.86 10.94 6.86
C VAL A 55 9.93 10.63 7.88
N LYS A 56 9.58 10.55 9.16
CA LYS A 56 10.50 10.03 10.18
C LYS A 56 10.55 8.50 10.11
N VAL A 57 11.73 7.93 9.93
CA VAL A 57 11.95 6.48 9.92
C VAL A 57 12.79 6.04 11.11
N PHE A 58 12.29 5.09 11.90
CA PHE A 58 13.01 4.49 13.03
C PHE A 58 13.75 3.22 12.55
N PRO A 59 15.08 3.12 12.69
CA PRO A 59 15.86 1.96 12.23
C PRO A 59 15.82 0.78 13.23
N TYR A 60 14.70 0.62 13.95
CA TYR A 60 14.49 -0.40 14.98
C TYR A 60 12.99 -0.56 15.27
N HIS A 61 12.61 -1.69 15.86
CA HIS A 61 11.27 -1.90 16.39
C HIS A 61 11.23 -1.71 17.90
N SER A 62 10.44 -0.75 18.39
CA SER A 62 10.27 -0.49 19.82
C SER A 62 8.85 -0.03 20.13
N SER A 63 8.29 -0.50 21.24
CA SER A 63 6.99 -0.01 21.72
C SER A 63 6.97 1.50 21.99
N GLU A 64 8.13 2.10 22.23
CA GLU A 64 8.29 3.56 22.44
C GLU A 64 8.07 4.38 21.16
N ASN A 65 8.16 3.74 19.99
CA ASN A 65 7.86 4.39 18.72
C ASN A 65 6.36 4.67 18.54
N ILE A 66 5.51 4.01 19.34
CA ILE A 66 4.06 4.12 19.27
C ILE A 66 3.52 5.03 20.36
N SER A 67 3.04 6.19 19.94
CA SER A 67 2.37 7.20 20.76
C SER A 67 0.85 7.20 20.55
N SER A 68 0.12 7.78 21.51
CA SER A 68 -1.35 7.80 21.51
C SER A 68 -1.99 8.72 20.47
N ASP A 69 -1.20 9.59 19.83
CA ASP A 69 -1.65 10.47 18.75
C ASP A 69 -1.69 9.76 17.38
N ILE A 70 -1.09 8.58 17.26
CA ILE A 70 -1.20 7.73 16.06
C ILE A 70 -2.64 7.25 15.93
N ASN A 71 -3.21 7.37 14.72
CA ASN A 71 -4.59 7.02 14.45
C ASN A 71 -4.75 5.68 13.72
N LEU A 72 -3.69 5.19 13.08
CA LEU A 72 -3.68 3.94 12.31
C LEU A 72 -2.27 3.37 12.25
N LEU A 73 -2.15 2.07 12.45
CA LEU A 73 -0.92 1.32 12.17
C LEU A 73 -1.11 0.46 10.92
N ILE A 74 -0.17 0.54 9.98
CA ILE A 74 -0.12 -0.31 8.79
C ILE A 74 1.13 -1.19 8.87
N TYR A 75 1.00 -2.50 8.67
CA TYR A 75 2.13 -3.42 8.72
C TYR A 75 2.31 -4.21 7.42
N SER A 76 3.56 -4.56 7.13
CA SER A 76 3.90 -5.44 6.01
C SER A 76 3.58 -6.91 6.35
N SER A 77 3.37 -7.73 5.33
CA SER A 77 3.15 -9.18 5.51
C SER A 77 4.35 -9.93 6.09
N ALA A 78 5.55 -9.31 6.10
CA ALA A 78 6.75 -9.89 6.69
C ALA A 78 6.88 -9.59 8.20
N VAL A 79 6.00 -8.77 8.77
CA VAL A 79 6.03 -8.40 10.19
C VAL A 79 5.18 -9.37 11.00
N ASN A 80 5.76 -9.95 12.05
CA ASN A 80 5.05 -10.79 13.00
C ASN A 80 4.16 -9.94 13.93
N PHE A 81 2.98 -10.45 14.30
CA PHE A 81 2.10 -9.83 15.29
C PHE A 81 2.73 -9.68 16.69
N SER A 82 3.76 -10.46 17.02
CA SER A 82 4.58 -10.27 18.24
C SER A 82 5.51 -9.05 18.18
N ASN A 83 5.45 -8.25 17.11
CA ASN A 83 6.20 -7.00 17.02
C ASN A 83 5.73 -6.04 18.14
N PRO A 84 6.66 -5.48 18.94
CA PRO A 84 6.33 -4.64 20.09
C PRO A 84 5.53 -3.37 19.73
N GLU A 85 5.65 -2.87 18.49
CA GLU A 85 4.89 -1.73 17.98
C GLU A 85 3.43 -2.12 17.72
N ILE A 86 3.19 -3.28 17.12
CA ILE A 86 1.83 -3.80 16.89
C ILE A 86 1.15 -4.09 18.22
N GLU A 87 1.82 -4.77 19.15
CA GLU A 87 1.26 -5.06 20.46
C GLU A 87 0.90 -3.78 21.23
N LYS A 88 1.76 -2.76 21.18
CA LYS A 88 1.49 -1.47 21.83
C LYS A 88 0.31 -0.75 21.19
N ALA A 89 0.25 -0.72 19.86
CA ALA A 89 -0.87 -0.13 19.13
C ALA A 89 -2.20 -0.78 19.50
N CYS A 90 -2.24 -2.12 19.54
CA CYS A 90 -3.41 -2.89 20.00
C CYS A 90 -3.80 -2.53 21.44
N LYS A 91 -2.84 -2.43 22.38
CA LYS A 91 -3.09 -2.04 23.78
C LYS A 91 -3.67 -0.62 23.90
N LEU A 92 -3.31 0.28 23.00
CA LEU A 92 -3.84 1.65 22.94
C LEU A 92 -5.16 1.76 22.17
N GLY A 93 -5.68 0.66 21.62
CA GLY A 93 -6.89 0.66 20.80
C GLY A 93 -6.70 1.28 19.41
N ILE A 94 -5.44 1.43 18.95
CA ILE A 94 -5.12 1.93 17.62
C ILE A 94 -5.42 0.82 16.60
N PRO A 95 -6.26 1.07 15.59
CA PRO A 95 -6.52 0.08 14.53
C PRO A 95 -5.21 -0.31 13.82
N CYS A 96 -5.02 -1.60 13.63
CA CYS A 96 -3.88 -2.16 12.90
C CYS A 96 -4.42 -2.88 11.66
N ILE A 97 -3.95 -2.50 10.47
CA ILE A 97 -4.37 -3.11 9.20
C ILE A 97 -3.16 -3.55 8.37
N SER A 98 -3.34 -4.56 7.54
CA SER A 98 -2.31 -5.00 6.61
C SER A 98 -2.10 -3.98 5.48
N ARG A 99 -0.92 -4.03 4.85
CA ARG A 99 -0.63 -3.27 3.61
C ARG A 99 -1.71 -3.46 2.53
N ALA A 100 -2.23 -4.68 2.39
CA ALA A 100 -3.22 -5.01 1.35
C ALA A 100 -4.56 -4.28 1.62
N GLU A 101 -5.03 -4.29 2.87
CA GLU A 101 -6.22 -3.56 3.28
C GLU A 101 -6.05 -2.05 3.08
N ALA A 102 -4.90 -1.50 3.49
CA ALA A 102 -4.59 -0.08 3.33
C ALA A 102 -4.57 0.35 1.86
N LEU A 103 -3.95 -0.44 0.98
CA LEU A 103 -3.95 -0.17 -0.46
C LEU A 103 -5.37 -0.25 -1.05
N ALA A 104 -6.15 -1.25 -0.66
CA ALA A 104 -7.53 -1.39 -1.10
C ALA A 104 -8.40 -0.19 -0.66
N ASP A 105 -8.17 0.33 0.54
CA ASP A 105 -8.86 1.52 1.04
C ASP A 105 -8.48 2.78 0.27
N ILE A 106 -7.19 3.02 0.02
CA ILE A 106 -6.75 4.16 -0.77
C ILE A 106 -7.21 4.06 -2.23
N ALA A 107 -7.23 2.85 -2.80
CA ALA A 107 -7.72 2.64 -4.15
C ALA A 107 -9.19 3.11 -4.31
N ARG A 108 -10.03 2.98 -3.27
CA ARG A 108 -11.43 3.47 -3.30
C ARG A 108 -11.54 4.99 -3.47
N LEU A 109 -10.49 5.75 -3.21
CA LEU A 109 -10.46 7.20 -3.41
C LEU A 109 -10.20 7.60 -4.88
N LYS A 110 -9.93 6.63 -5.75
CA LYS A 110 -9.59 6.81 -7.17
C LYS A 110 -10.46 5.91 -8.06
N HIS A 111 -10.45 6.20 -9.35
CA HIS A 111 -11.01 5.31 -10.38
C HIS A 111 -10.10 4.09 -10.52
N THR A 112 -10.43 3.05 -9.75
CA THR A 112 -9.64 1.81 -9.70
C THR A 112 -9.99 0.89 -10.85
N ILE A 113 -8.96 0.48 -11.60
CA ILE A 113 -9.00 -0.60 -12.57
C ILE A 113 -8.25 -1.80 -11.96
N ALA A 114 -8.96 -2.88 -11.69
CA ALA A 114 -8.37 -4.11 -11.16
C ALA A 114 -8.13 -5.11 -12.30
N VAL A 115 -6.93 -5.68 -12.38
CA VAL A 115 -6.55 -6.69 -13.37
C VAL A 115 -6.29 -8.01 -12.67
N ALA A 116 -7.12 -9.01 -12.97
CA ALA A 116 -7.10 -10.35 -12.41
C ALA A 116 -7.02 -11.42 -13.52
N GLY A 117 -6.83 -12.69 -13.12
CA GLY A 117 -6.80 -13.86 -14.01
C GLY A 117 -5.47 -14.59 -13.96
N SER A 118 -5.42 -15.89 -14.26
CA SER A 118 -4.25 -16.73 -13.99
C SER A 118 -2.96 -16.22 -14.64
N HIS A 119 -3.05 -15.79 -15.91
CA HIS A 119 -1.89 -15.30 -16.68
C HIS A 119 -2.08 -13.91 -17.28
N GLY A 120 -0.97 -13.22 -17.59
CA GLY A 120 -0.99 -11.96 -18.36
C GLY A 120 -1.37 -10.70 -17.57
N LYS A 121 -1.64 -10.81 -16.26
CA LYS A 121 -2.05 -9.69 -15.41
C LYS A 121 -1.05 -8.53 -15.43
N THR A 122 0.24 -8.81 -15.18
CA THR A 122 1.30 -7.80 -15.14
C THR A 122 1.41 -7.04 -16.47
N THR A 123 1.41 -7.76 -17.60
CA THR A 123 1.50 -7.16 -18.94
C THR A 123 0.28 -6.29 -19.24
N VAL A 124 -0.93 -6.79 -18.98
CA VAL A 124 -2.17 -6.03 -19.20
C VAL A 124 -2.23 -4.79 -18.30
N THR A 125 -1.81 -4.91 -17.03
CA THR A 125 -1.74 -3.78 -16.09
C THR A 125 -0.79 -2.70 -16.60
N ALA A 126 0.39 -3.09 -17.08
CA ALA A 126 1.37 -2.17 -17.65
C ALA A 126 0.84 -1.49 -18.93
N LEU A 127 0.17 -2.22 -19.82
CA LEU A 127 -0.43 -1.67 -21.04
C LEU A 127 -1.53 -0.65 -20.75
N ILE A 128 -2.45 -0.98 -19.82
CA ILE A 128 -3.49 -0.04 -19.38
C ILE A 128 -2.85 1.22 -18.80
N GLY A 129 -1.83 1.05 -17.96
CA GLY A 129 -1.09 2.17 -17.39
C GLY A 129 -0.43 3.07 -18.43
N HIS A 130 0.22 2.47 -19.42
CA HIS A 130 0.84 3.21 -20.52
C HIS A 130 -0.19 3.98 -21.36
N ILE A 131 -1.31 3.37 -21.72
CA ILE A 131 -2.39 4.04 -22.46
C ILE A 131 -2.93 5.25 -21.68
N LEU A 132 -3.15 5.10 -20.38
CA LEU A 132 -3.62 6.19 -19.53
C LEU A 132 -2.58 7.31 -19.38
N GLU A 133 -1.29 6.96 -19.32
CA GLU A 133 -0.20 7.94 -19.29
C GLU A 133 -0.14 8.74 -20.61
N GLU A 134 -0.17 8.06 -21.76
CA GLU A 134 -0.19 8.70 -23.09
C GLU A 134 -1.44 9.58 -23.29
N ALA A 135 -2.55 9.23 -22.65
CA ALA A 135 -3.76 10.05 -22.61
C ALA A 135 -3.66 11.27 -21.67
N GLY A 136 -2.51 11.48 -21.02
CA GLY A 136 -2.28 12.59 -20.07
C GLY A 136 -3.01 12.41 -18.73
N LEU A 137 -3.46 11.20 -18.40
CA LEU A 137 -4.26 10.93 -17.20
C LEU A 137 -3.42 10.58 -15.97
N SER A 138 -2.09 10.45 -16.11
CA SER A 138 -1.12 10.24 -15.01
C SER A 138 -1.59 9.20 -13.97
N PRO A 139 -1.81 7.92 -14.35
CA PRO A 139 -2.30 6.89 -13.44
C PRO A 139 -1.24 6.49 -12.40
N SER A 140 -1.70 6.01 -11.24
CA SER A 140 -0.85 5.21 -10.35
C SER A 140 -0.96 3.72 -10.72
N LEU A 141 0.17 3.01 -10.82
CA LEU A 141 0.23 1.59 -11.16
C LEU A 141 0.81 0.80 -10.01
N PHE A 142 0.19 -0.33 -9.68
CA PHE A 142 0.69 -1.29 -8.70
C PHE A 142 0.83 -2.66 -9.38
N LEU A 143 2.08 -3.03 -9.70
CA LEU A 143 2.48 -4.24 -10.41
C LEU A 143 3.08 -5.27 -9.44
N GLY A 144 2.87 -6.55 -9.74
CA GLY A 144 3.60 -7.65 -9.10
C GLY A 144 2.93 -8.25 -7.87
N GLY A 145 1.60 -8.33 -7.88
CA GLY A 145 0.80 -8.98 -6.85
C GLY A 145 0.90 -8.27 -5.50
N ILE A 146 -0.23 -8.02 -4.86
CA ILE A 146 -0.26 -7.29 -3.60
C ILE A 146 0.48 -8.05 -2.49
N LEU A 147 0.97 -9.29 -2.68
CA LEU A 147 1.38 -10.14 -1.56
C LEU A 147 2.71 -10.90 -1.68
N LYS A 148 3.56 -10.67 -2.69
CA LYS A 148 4.89 -11.32 -2.72
C LYS A 148 6.02 -10.29 -2.68
N GLY A 149 6.39 -9.92 -1.44
CA GLY A 149 7.29 -8.84 -1.06
C GLY A 149 8.76 -8.95 -1.49
N LYS A 150 9.04 -9.26 -2.75
CA LYS A 150 10.41 -9.17 -3.30
C LYS A 150 10.55 -8.30 -4.55
N ASN A 151 9.50 -8.04 -5.33
CA ASN A 151 9.58 -7.19 -6.54
C ASN A 151 8.24 -6.49 -6.87
N CYS A 152 7.57 -5.86 -5.90
CA CYS A 152 6.42 -5.01 -6.23
C CYS A 152 6.94 -3.71 -6.86
N GLY A 153 6.61 -3.49 -8.13
CA GLY A 153 6.87 -2.23 -8.81
C GLY A 153 5.65 -1.33 -8.68
N ALA A 154 5.85 -0.08 -8.26
CA ALA A 154 4.79 0.92 -8.31
C ALA A 154 5.25 2.15 -9.09
N VAL A 155 4.34 2.68 -9.89
CA VAL A 155 4.47 3.99 -10.55
C VAL A 155 3.43 4.89 -9.90
N LEU A 156 3.84 6.04 -9.39
CA LEU A 156 2.93 6.97 -8.73
C LEU A 156 2.63 8.14 -9.65
N GLY A 157 1.39 8.17 -10.15
CA GLY A 157 0.86 9.28 -10.93
C GLY A 157 -0.04 10.17 -10.08
N LYS A 158 -0.25 11.41 -10.56
CA LYS A 158 -1.05 12.41 -9.84
C LYS A 158 -2.54 12.40 -10.22
N GLY A 159 -2.89 11.64 -11.26
CA GLY A 159 -4.22 11.58 -11.82
C GLY A 159 -5.23 10.81 -10.97
N SER A 160 -6.46 10.71 -11.47
CA SER A 160 -7.59 10.10 -10.77
C SER A 160 -7.65 8.58 -10.92
N TYR A 161 -6.81 7.97 -11.76
CA TYR A 161 -6.80 6.53 -12.00
C TYR A 161 -5.76 5.79 -11.18
N ILE A 162 -6.12 4.60 -10.72
CA ILE A 162 -5.20 3.62 -10.16
C ILE A 162 -5.43 2.29 -10.87
N VAL A 163 -4.36 1.67 -11.37
CA VAL A 163 -4.41 0.36 -12.01
C VAL A 163 -3.67 -0.61 -11.10
N VAL A 164 -4.37 -1.66 -10.67
CA VAL A 164 -3.85 -2.61 -9.68
C VAL A 164 -3.90 -4.00 -10.25
N GLU A 165 -2.75 -4.66 -10.25
CA GLU A 165 -2.68 -6.10 -10.45
C GLU A 165 -3.12 -6.83 -9.17
N THR A 166 -4.12 -7.70 -9.30
CA THR A 166 -4.67 -8.48 -8.18
C THR A 166 -4.49 -9.97 -8.43
N ASP A 167 -4.16 -10.72 -7.38
CA ASP A 167 -4.01 -12.17 -7.43
C ASP A 167 -5.24 -12.84 -6.78
N GLU A 168 -5.78 -13.83 -7.47
CA GLU A 168 -6.92 -14.64 -7.03
C GLU A 168 -6.58 -15.57 -5.86
N SER A 169 -5.32 -15.96 -5.71
CA SER A 169 -4.87 -16.98 -4.74
C SER A 169 -4.95 -16.50 -3.28
N ASP A 170 -4.91 -15.20 -3.04
CA ASP A 170 -4.78 -14.63 -1.69
C ASP A 170 -5.98 -13.78 -1.24
N LYS A 171 -7.07 -13.83 -2.01
CA LYS A 171 -8.33 -13.10 -1.79
C LYS A 171 -8.18 -11.57 -1.79
N SER A 172 -7.00 -11.01 -2.10
CA SER A 172 -6.81 -9.57 -2.16
C SER A 172 -7.70 -8.91 -3.19
N PHE A 173 -7.99 -9.62 -4.29
CA PHE A 173 -9.00 -9.25 -5.28
C PHE A 173 -10.34 -8.84 -4.65
N LEU A 174 -10.83 -9.57 -3.64
CA LEU A 174 -12.11 -9.31 -2.99
C LEU A 174 -12.11 -8.05 -2.11
N MET A 175 -10.93 -7.51 -1.79
CA MET A 175 -10.79 -6.29 -0.98
C MET A 175 -11.01 -5.02 -1.82
N PHE A 176 -10.77 -5.07 -3.13
CA PHE A 176 -10.95 -3.92 -4.02
C PHE A 176 -12.43 -3.73 -4.37
N LYS A 177 -12.82 -2.47 -4.56
CA LYS A 177 -14.08 -2.11 -5.24
C LYS A 177 -13.75 -1.31 -6.49
N PRO A 178 -13.28 -1.99 -7.55
CA PRO A 178 -12.90 -1.33 -8.78
C PRO A 178 -14.13 -0.76 -9.53
N VAL A 179 -13.91 0.29 -10.32
CA VAL A 179 -14.90 0.75 -11.30
C VAL A 179 -14.86 -0.09 -12.57
N VAL A 180 -13.71 -0.70 -12.87
CA VAL A 180 -13.51 -1.63 -13.99
C VAL A 180 -12.70 -2.82 -13.51
N THR A 181 -13.21 -4.02 -13.76
CA THR A 181 -12.47 -5.27 -13.53
C THR A 181 -12.12 -5.90 -14.87
N VAL A 182 -10.84 -6.21 -15.06
CA VAL A 182 -10.34 -6.98 -16.21
C VAL A 182 -10.03 -8.39 -15.71
N ILE A 183 -10.60 -9.40 -16.35
CA ILE A 183 -10.25 -10.81 -16.13
C ILE A 183 -9.57 -11.28 -17.41
N THR A 184 -8.25 -11.50 -17.35
CA THR A 184 -7.46 -11.88 -18.54
C THR A 184 -7.77 -13.30 -19.01
N ASN A 185 -7.92 -14.22 -18.05
CA ASN A 185 -8.31 -15.61 -18.25
C ASN A 185 -8.70 -16.22 -16.89
N VAL A 186 -9.34 -17.39 -16.94
CA VAL A 186 -9.59 -18.24 -15.78
C VAL A 186 -9.05 -19.62 -16.14
N ASP A 187 -7.89 -19.96 -15.58
CA ASP A 187 -7.29 -21.28 -15.75
C ASP A 187 -7.40 -22.10 -14.46
N LYS A 188 -7.25 -23.41 -14.58
CA LYS A 188 -7.37 -24.39 -13.51
C LYS A 188 -6.02 -24.71 -12.84
N GLU A 189 -5.03 -23.82 -12.90
CA GLU A 189 -3.75 -24.03 -12.21
C GLU A 189 -3.94 -24.44 -10.73
#